data_AF-A0A1K1QSB0-F1
#
_entry.id   AF-A0A1K1QSB0-F1
#
_cell.length_a   1.000
_cell.length_b   1.000
_cell.length_c   1.000
_cell.angle_alpha   90.00
_cell.angle_beta   90.00
_cell.angle_gamma   90.00
#
_symmetry.space_group_name_H-M   'P 1'
#
loop_
_entity.id
_entity.type
_entity.pdbx_description
1 polymer ?
#
loop_
_entity_poly.entity_id
_entity_poly.type
_entity_poly.pdbx_seq_one_letter_code
_entity_poly.pdbx_strand_id
1 'polypeptide(L)'
;MKTLTLSSVEQCITAAYHQYLTGKPGTITCTTIEDGTVNIQCVISGTRFNCGFAGYQMNGDDTDHLRTWCITHPGDGWSFGFRGISPSHPDSLNITLIDKTPLMFNFHVYLG
;
A
#
# COMPACT_ATOMS: atom_id res chain seq x y z
N MET A 1 4.95 -16.59 0.61
CA MET A 1 4.33 -15.48 1.35
C MET A 1 2.90 -15.87 1.70
N LYS A 2 2.26 -15.27 2.71
CA LYS A 2 0.82 -15.47 2.95
C LYS A 2 0.05 -14.57 1.98
N THR A 3 -0.93 -15.10 1.27
CA THR A 3 -1.83 -14.29 0.43
C THR A 3 -2.85 -13.60 1.33
N LEU A 4 -2.92 -12.28 1.23
CA LEU A 4 -3.97 -11.45 1.81
C LEU A 4 -5.12 -11.32 0.82
N THR A 5 -6.31 -11.24 1.37
CA THR A 5 -7.52 -10.81 0.65
C THR A 5 -7.38 -9.36 0.15
N LEU A 6 -8.03 -9.03 -0.96
CA LEU A 6 -8.06 -7.66 -1.49
C LEU A 6 -8.49 -6.65 -0.42
N SER A 7 -9.56 -6.94 0.33
CA SER A 7 -10.05 -6.06 1.39
C SER A 7 -8.99 -5.83 2.49
N SER A 8 -8.23 -6.86 2.85
CA SER A 8 -7.15 -6.72 3.84
C SER A 8 -5.98 -5.88 3.30
N VAL A 9 -5.68 -5.97 2.00
CA VAL A 9 -4.69 -5.12 1.34
C VAL A 9 -5.13 -3.65 1.35
N GLU A 10 -6.39 -3.38 1.01
CA GLU A 10 -6.98 -2.03 1.06
C GLU A 10 -6.90 -1.43 2.47
N GLN A 11 -7.26 -2.21 3.50
CA GLN A 11 -7.13 -1.80 4.91
C GLN A 11 -5.67 -1.48 5.29
N CYS A 12 -4.72 -2.29 4.80
CA CYS A 12 -3.30 -2.03 5.02
C CYS A 12 -2.82 -0.74 4.35
N ILE A 13 -3.27 -0.47 3.12
CA ILE A 13 -2.95 0.77 2.41
C ILE A 13 -3.49 1.98 3.19
N THR A 14 -4.74 1.92 3.67
CA THR A 14 -5.33 2.97 4.49
C THR A 14 -4.57 3.19 5.81
N ALA A 15 -4.18 2.12 6.51
CA ALA A 15 -3.39 2.23 7.73
C ALA A 15 -2.02 2.90 7.48
N ALA A 16 -1.35 2.52 6.40
CA ALA A 16 -0.08 3.11 5.99
C ALA A 16 -0.24 4.58 5.55
N TYR A 17 -1.35 4.92 4.89
CA TYR A 17 -1.68 6.29 4.55
C TYR A 17 -1.84 7.17 5.79
N HIS A 18 -2.54 6.70 6.82
CA HIS A 18 -2.64 7.44 8.08
C HIS A 18 -1.27 7.64 8.75
N GLN A 19 -0.41 6.63 8.70
CA GLN A 19 0.96 6.77 9.19
C GLN A 19 1.76 7.80 8.38
N TYR A 20 1.61 7.81 7.05
CA TYR A 20 2.19 8.80 6.15
C TYR A 20 1.81 10.23 6.52
N LEU A 21 0.54 10.47 6.89
CA LEU A 21 0.08 11.79 7.34
C LEU A 21 0.77 12.27 8.62
N THR A 22 1.29 11.37 9.45
CA THR A 22 2.08 11.75 10.63
C THR A 22 3.53 12.14 10.29
N GLY A 23 4.01 11.79 9.10
CA GLY A 23 5.40 11.99 8.67
C GLY A 23 6.44 11.16 9.44
N LYS A 24 6.02 10.18 10.26
CA LYS A 24 6.93 9.37 11.08
C LYS A 24 7.14 7.98 10.46
N PRO A 25 8.37 7.53 10.23
CA PRO A 25 8.64 6.15 9.85
C PRO A 25 8.44 5.22 11.06
N GLY A 26 8.40 3.92 10.80
CA GLY A 26 8.27 2.89 11.82
C GLY A 26 7.48 1.69 11.32
N THR A 27 7.46 0.64 12.14
CA THR A 27 6.54 -0.48 11.93
C THR A 27 5.20 -0.15 12.58
N ILE A 28 4.12 -0.26 11.81
CA ILE A 28 2.75 -0.14 12.31
C ILE A 28 2.04 -1.49 12.16
N THR A 29 0.94 -1.61 12.88
CA THR A 29 0.12 -2.81 12.89
C THR A 29 -1.22 -2.49 12.24
N CYS A 30 -1.57 -3.21 11.18
CA CYS A 30 -2.90 -3.19 10.56
C CYS A 30 -3.69 -4.39 11.05
N THR A 31 -4.80 -4.14 11.74
CA THR A 31 -5.76 -5.20 12.11
C THR A 31 -6.76 -5.33 10.98
N THR A 32 -6.63 -6.39 10.20
CA THR A 32 -7.49 -6.70 9.07
C THR A 32 -8.67 -7.57 9.51
N ILE A 33 -9.80 -7.43 8.84
CA ILE A 33 -11.02 -8.21 9.12
C ILE A 33 -10.80 -9.70 8.84
N GLU A 34 -10.15 -10.03 7.72
CA GLU A 34 -10.11 -11.41 7.20
C GLU A 34 -8.79 -12.13 7.52
N ASP A 35 -7.69 -11.38 7.64
CA ASP A 35 -6.34 -11.95 7.71
C ASP A 35 -5.64 -11.75 9.06
N GLY A 36 -6.36 -11.17 10.03
CA GLY A 36 -5.85 -10.85 11.35
C GLY A 36 -4.87 -9.68 11.32
N THR A 37 -3.80 -9.78 12.10
CA THR A 37 -2.85 -8.69 12.26
C THR A 37 -1.70 -8.77 11.23
N VAL A 38 -1.53 -7.69 10.46
CA VAL A 38 -0.46 -7.52 9.46
C VAL A 38 0.48 -6.40 9.90
N ASN A 39 1.78 -6.69 9.95
CA ASN A 39 2.79 -5.66 10.21
C ASN A 39 3.17 -4.95 8.92
N ILE A 40 3.10 -3.63 8.93
CA ILE A 40 3.50 -2.77 7.81
C ILE A 40 4.75 -2.02 8.23
N GLN A 41 5.81 -2.17 7.46
CA GLN A 41 7.03 -1.40 7.67
C GLN A 41 6.98 -0.13 6.83
N CYS A 42 7.12 1.03 7.46
CA CYS A 42 7.21 2.32 6.79
C CYS A 42 8.59 2.96 7.02
N VAL A 43 9.25 3.35 5.93
CA VAL A 43 10.59 3.95 5.93
C VAL A 43 10.60 5.21 5.07
N ILE A 44 11.34 6.22 5.51
CA ILE A 44 11.59 7.42 4.71
C ILE A 44 12.92 7.24 3.98
N SER A 45 12.90 7.39 2.66
CA SER A 45 14.09 7.35 1.81
C SER A 45 14.05 8.52 0.82
N GLY A 46 14.87 9.54 1.09
CA GLY A 46 14.80 10.81 0.35
C GLY A 46 13.43 11.45 0.50
N THR A 47 12.76 11.72 -0.62
CA THR A 47 11.42 12.31 -0.67
C THR A 47 10.30 11.28 -0.65
N ARG A 48 10.57 10.00 -0.37
CA ARG A 48 9.57 8.93 -0.40
C ARG A 48 9.29 8.37 0.99
N PHE A 49 8.01 8.21 1.30
CA PHE A 49 7.50 7.46 2.42
C PHE A 49 7.10 6.06 1.93
N ASN A 50 8.05 5.13 1.97
CA ASN A 50 7.85 3.78 1.47
C ASN A 50 7.20 2.92 2.55
N CYS A 51 6.09 2.27 2.25
CA CYS A 51 5.44 1.31 3.13
C CYS A 51 5.22 -0.03 2.42
N GLY A 52 5.12 -1.11 3.19
CA GLY A 52 4.72 -2.41 2.64
C GLY A 52 4.61 -3.47 3.74
N PHE A 53 3.96 -4.57 3.41
CA PHE A 53 3.80 -5.72 4.30
C PHE A 53 4.78 -6.86 3.95
N ALA A 54 5.97 -6.84 4.54
CA ALA A 54 6.95 -7.90 4.27
C ALA A 54 6.40 -9.29 4.64
N GLY A 55 6.54 -10.27 3.74
CA GLY A 55 6.07 -11.65 3.95
C GLY A 55 4.63 -11.93 3.48
N TYR A 56 3.92 -10.91 2.99
CA TYR A 56 2.56 -11.00 2.48
C TYR A 56 2.50 -10.63 0.99
N GLN A 57 1.51 -11.17 0.29
CA GLN A 57 1.24 -10.89 -1.11
C GLN A 57 -0.27 -10.74 -1.34
N MET A 58 -0.68 -10.16 -2.46
CA MET A 58 -2.05 -10.17 -2.96
C MET A 58 -2.16 -11.15 -4.13
N ASN A 59 -3.34 -11.72 -4.37
CA ASN A 59 -3.58 -12.48 -5.60
C ASN A 59 -3.39 -11.54 -6.82
N GLY A 60 -2.64 -11.98 -7.82
CA GLY A 60 -2.47 -11.26 -9.09
C GLY A 60 -3.79 -10.93 -9.79
N ASP A 61 -4.81 -11.79 -9.67
CA ASP A 61 -6.12 -11.58 -10.29
C ASP A 61 -6.87 -10.37 -9.71
N ASP A 62 -6.52 -9.92 -8.50
CA ASP A 62 -7.14 -8.77 -7.84
C ASP A 62 -6.52 -7.42 -8.23
N THR A 63 -5.51 -7.43 -9.11
CA THR A 63 -4.77 -6.22 -9.54
C THR A 63 -5.69 -5.14 -10.10
N ASP A 64 -6.64 -5.50 -10.96
CA ASP A 64 -7.57 -4.54 -11.58
C ASP A 64 -8.65 -4.05 -10.59
N HIS A 65 -9.05 -4.90 -9.64
CA HIS A 65 -9.92 -4.50 -8.54
C HIS A 65 -9.23 -3.47 -7.65
N LEU A 66 -7.98 -3.72 -7.26
CA LEU A 66 -7.19 -2.78 -6.47
C LEU A 66 -6.96 -1.45 -7.21
N ARG A 67 -6.73 -1.49 -8.52
CA ARG A 67 -6.64 -0.26 -9.34
C ARG A 67 -7.93 0.54 -9.28
N THR A 68 -9.08 -0.13 -9.38
CA THR A 68 -10.40 0.51 -9.31
C THR A 68 -10.64 1.12 -7.93
N TRP A 69 -10.27 0.40 -6.87
CA TRP A 69 -10.35 0.90 -5.49
C TRP A 69 -9.53 2.18 -5.31
N CYS A 70 -8.28 2.22 -5.81
CA CYS A 70 -7.41 3.40 -5.71
C CYS A 70 -8.03 4.68 -6.32
N ILE A 71 -8.81 4.53 -7.39
CA ILE A 71 -9.50 5.64 -8.06
C ILE A 71 -10.68 6.14 -7.22
N THR A 72 -11.41 5.22 -6.59
CA THR A 72 -12.73 5.46 -5.96
C THR A 72 -12.67 5.73 -4.46
N HIS A 73 -11.57 5.38 -3.79
CA HIS A 73 -11.39 5.53 -2.35
C HIS A 73 -10.26 6.52 -2.05
N PRO A 74 -10.53 7.82 -2.22
CA PRO A 74 -9.51 8.83 -2.01
C PRO A 74 -9.09 8.92 -0.54
N GLY A 75 -7.80 9.07 -0.29
CA GLY A 75 -7.28 9.46 1.03
C GLY A 75 -7.61 10.93 1.30
N ASP A 76 -8.75 11.19 1.93
CA ASP A 76 -9.24 12.55 2.25
C ASP A 76 -9.27 13.49 1.03
N GLY A 77 -10.04 13.10 0.01
CA GLY A 77 -10.30 13.91 -1.18
C GLY A 77 -9.24 13.82 -2.29
N TRP A 78 -8.23 12.94 -2.14
CA TRP A 78 -7.22 12.66 -3.17
C TRP A 78 -7.20 11.19 -3.57
N SER A 79 -7.34 10.89 -4.86
CA SER A 79 -7.25 9.51 -5.34
C SER A 79 -5.83 8.97 -5.23
N PHE A 80 -5.70 7.71 -4.83
CA PHE A 80 -4.41 7.02 -4.89
C PHE A 80 -4.03 6.79 -6.36
N GLY A 81 -2.77 7.06 -6.68
CA GLY A 81 -2.17 6.65 -7.94
C GLY A 81 -1.83 5.16 -7.91
N PHE A 82 -2.02 4.49 -9.03
CA PHE A 82 -1.71 3.07 -9.20
C PHE A 82 -0.60 2.90 -10.25
N ARG A 83 0.52 2.29 -9.86
CA ARG A 83 1.59 1.90 -10.76
C ARG A 83 1.60 0.38 -10.84
N GLY A 84 1.17 -0.14 -11.98
CA GLY A 84 1.12 -1.58 -12.21
C GLY A 84 2.51 -2.20 -12.34
N ILE A 85 2.51 -3.50 -12.60
CA ILE A 85 3.73 -4.28 -12.82
C ILE A 85 4.59 -3.70 -13.94
N SER A 86 5.90 -3.87 -13.82
CA SER A 86 6.86 -3.50 -14.85
C SER A 86 7.69 -4.72 -15.24
N PRO A 87 8.30 -4.77 -16.43
CA PRO A 87 9.16 -5.90 -16.81
C PRO A 87 10.31 -6.18 -15.84
N SER A 88 10.78 -5.16 -15.10
CA SER A 88 11.83 -5.30 -14.09
C SER A 88 11.32 -5.75 -12.72
N HIS A 89 10.02 -5.65 -12.47
CA HIS A 89 9.36 -6.06 -11.23
C HIS A 89 7.98 -6.64 -11.56
N PRO A 90 7.94 -7.86 -12.13
CA PRO A 90 6.71 -8.47 -12.62
C PRO A 90 5.77 -8.93 -11.48
N ASP A 91 6.31 -9.00 -10.27
CA ASP A 91 5.69 -9.51 -9.05
C ASP A 91 5.36 -8.40 -8.04
N SER A 92 5.44 -7.14 -8.44
CA SER A 92 5.13 -6.03 -7.54
C SER A 92 4.44 -4.87 -8.24
N LEU A 93 3.58 -4.20 -7.49
CA LEU A 93 2.93 -2.95 -7.88
C LEU A 93 3.06 -1.92 -6.76
N ASN A 94 2.85 -0.66 -7.11
CA ASN A 94 3.01 0.46 -6.19
C ASN A 94 1.76 1.34 -6.16
N ILE A 95 1.28 1.64 -4.95
CA ILE A 95 0.22 2.61 -4.70
C ILE A 95 0.86 3.91 -4.22
N THR A 96 0.59 5.02 -4.88
CA THR A 96 1.32 6.27 -4.66
C THR A 96 0.40 7.45 -4.40
N LEU A 97 0.86 8.42 -3.62
CA LEU A 97 0.21 9.72 -3.49
C LEU A 97 1.28 10.82 -3.41
N ILE A 98 1.12 11.88 -4.22
CA ILE A 98 2.06 13.00 -4.32
C ILE A 98 1.42 14.23 -3.68
N ASP A 99 2.24 15.16 -3.18
CA ASP A 99 1.87 16.53 -2.82
C ASP A 99 0.92 16.72 -1.64
N LYS A 100 0.53 15.66 -0.93
CA LYS A 100 -0.18 15.78 0.37
C LYS A 100 0.72 16.23 1.52
N THR A 101 1.99 15.85 1.47
CA THR A 101 3.04 16.21 2.44
C THR A 101 4.35 16.47 1.66
N PRO A 102 5.44 16.89 2.32
CA PRO A 102 6.77 16.94 1.68
C PRO A 102 7.30 15.58 1.19
N LEU A 103 6.60 14.47 1.52
CA LEU A 103 6.93 13.12 1.11
C LEU A 103 5.91 12.59 0.10
N MET A 104 6.37 11.77 -0.83
CA MET A 104 5.53 10.95 -1.70
C MET A 104 5.18 9.65 -0.96
N PHE A 105 3.91 9.39 -0.74
CA PHE A 105 3.44 8.07 -0.27
C PHE A 105 3.74 7.02 -1.35
N ASN A 106 4.27 5.87 -0.93
CA ASN A 106 4.60 4.77 -1.83
C ASN A 106 4.43 3.43 -1.12
N PHE A 107 3.29 2.78 -1.34
CA PHE A 107 3.00 1.47 -0.78
C PHE A 107 3.33 0.36 -1.78
N HIS A 108 4.16 -0.59 -1.38
CA HIS A 108 4.57 -1.73 -2.19
C HIS A 108 3.66 -2.93 -1.91
N VAL A 109 3.11 -3.53 -2.96
CA VAL A 109 2.30 -4.76 -2.90
C VAL A 109 2.99 -5.81 -3.74
N TYR A 110 3.33 -6.94 -3.13
CA TYR A 110 3.79 -8.13 -3.85
C TYR A 110 2.60 -8.93 -4.38
N LEU A 111 2.77 -9.57 -5.53
CA LEU A 111 1.78 -10.41 -6.18
C LEU A 111 2.26 -11.87 -6.16
N GLY A 112 1.33 -12.81 -6.04
CA GLY A 112 1.62 -14.23 -6.23
C GLY A 112 0.39 -15.10 -6.23
#